data_AF-A0A2D5TX79-F1
#
_entry.id   AF-A0A2D5TX79-F1
#
_cell.length_a   1.000
_cell.length_b   1.000
_cell.length_c   1.000
_cell.angle_alpha   90.00
_cell.angle_beta   90.00
_cell.angle_gamma   90.00
#
_symmetry.space_group_name_H-M   'P 1'
#
loop_
_entity.id
_entity.type
_entity.pdbx_description
1 polymer ?
#
loop_
_entity_poly.entity_id
_entity_poly.type
_entity_poly.pdbx_seq_one_letter_code
_entity_poly.pdbx_strand_id
1 'polypeptide(L)'
;MSLIKKQVFRFLKWFNRPMRDEILTFRKDYEKLVGRYESLLKQISKYMKDHSFILNDEYKNSDEVWKQLNSIDSFMLQTIRGDLDRITQDCEYLMEKGEQNPIDFPYQQELLTLHMTQLKELRRYSDQIDNTLKDFEKRLLRVEEVISNQMFAN
;
A
#
# COMPACT_ATOMS: atom_id res chain seq x y z
N MET A 1 -1.67 -23.54 15.08
CA MET A 1 -1.11 -22.50 15.98
C MET A 1 -0.52 -21.40 15.09
N SER A 2 -1.17 -20.23 15.00
CA SER A 2 -0.95 -19.27 13.90
C SER A 2 0.46 -18.64 13.90
N LEU A 3 0.99 -18.36 12.70
CA LEU A 3 2.27 -17.69 12.44
C LEU A 3 2.50 -16.43 13.28
N ILE A 4 1.42 -15.73 13.61
CA ILE A 4 1.39 -14.52 14.44
C ILE A 4 1.93 -14.79 15.86
N LYS A 5 1.57 -15.92 16.49
CA LYS A 5 2.06 -16.25 17.84
C LYS A 5 3.57 -16.53 17.88
N LYS A 6 4.15 -17.08 16.81
CA LYS A 6 5.61 -17.32 16.72
C LYS A 6 6.40 -16.03 16.54
N GLN A 7 5.89 -15.07 15.78
CA GLN A 7 6.55 -13.77 15.62
C GLN A 7 6.51 -12.95 16.92
N VAL A 8 5.37 -12.92 17.61
CA VAL A 8 5.23 -12.24 18.92
C VAL A 8 6.19 -12.81 19.97
N PHE A 9 6.38 -14.14 20.00
CA PHE A 9 7.30 -14.79 20.94
C PHE A 9 8.79 -14.51 20.66
N ARG A 10 9.18 -14.37 19.38
CA ARG A 10 10.54 -13.91 19.02
C ARG A 10 10.75 -12.45 19.41
N PHE A 11 9.74 -11.62 19.24
CA PHE A 11 9.74 -10.20 19.58
C PHE A 11 9.95 -9.95 21.09
N LEU A 12 9.28 -10.72 21.95
CA LEU A 12 9.43 -10.66 23.40
C LEU A 12 10.85 -11.06 23.88
N LYS A 13 11.56 -11.90 23.12
CA LYS A 13 12.90 -12.37 23.47
C LYS A 13 13.98 -11.28 23.39
N TRP A 14 13.67 -10.16 22.73
CA TRP A 14 14.61 -9.07 22.48
C TRP A 14 14.37 -7.81 23.34
N PHE A 15 13.22 -7.72 24.02
CA PHE A 15 12.80 -6.50 24.74
C PHE A 15 13.73 -6.09 25.91
N ASN A 16 14.51 -7.02 26.47
CA ASN A 16 15.45 -6.75 27.58
C ASN A 16 16.93 -6.85 27.17
N ARG A 17 17.24 -6.83 25.86
CA ARG A 17 18.63 -6.92 25.38
C ARG A 17 19.18 -5.55 24.98
N PRO A 18 20.48 -5.27 25.19
CA PRO A 18 21.08 -3.99 24.84
C PRO A 18 20.98 -3.71 23.34
N MET A 19 20.11 -2.79 22.95
CA MET A 19 19.91 -2.42 21.55
C MET A 19 20.67 -1.14 21.23
N ARG A 20 21.38 -1.11 20.11
CA ARG A 20 21.95 0.13 19.57
C ARG A 20 20.86 1.14 19.25
N ASP A 21 21.13 2.42 19.48
CA ASP A 21 20.18 3.51 19.23
C ASP A 21 19.79 3.61 17.74
N GLU A 22 20.72 3.29 16.84
CA GLU A 22 20.47 3.27 15.39
C GLU A 22 19.43 2.20 15.04
N ILE A 23 19.52 1.02 15.65
CA ILE A 23 18.58 -0.09 15.44
C ILE A 23 17.22 0.22 16.07
N LEU A 24 17.20 0.86 17.24
CA LEU A 24 15.95 1.34 17.85
C LEU A 24 15.26 2.39 16.97
N THR A 25 16.04 3.31 16.40
CA THR A 25 15.53 4.33 15.48
C THR A 25 14.99 3.71 14.21
N PHE A 26 15.76 2.81 13.58
CA PHE A 26 15.33 2.03 12.43
C PHE A 26 14.02 1.30 12.70
N ARG A 27 13.89 0.66 13.86
CA ARG A 27 12.67 -0.05 14.24
C ARG A 27 11.47 0.88 14.37
N LYS A 28 11.63 2.07 14.96
CA LYS A 28 10.56 3.07 15.06
C LYS A 28 10.12 3.56 13.67
N ASP A 29 11.09 3.84 12.79
CA ASP A 29 10.82 4.26 11.42
C ASP A 29 10.08 3.17 10.65
N TYR A 30 10.49 1.91 10.83
CA TYR A 30 9.84 0.72 10.29
C TYR A 30 8.38 0.61 10.77
N GLU A 31 8.14 0.66 12.08
CA GLU A 31 6.79 0.56 12.65
C GLU A 31 5.87 1.68 12.14
N LYS A 32 6.40 2.90 12.00
CA LYS A 32 5.67 4.04 11.43
C LYS A 32 5.35 3.86 9.95
N LEU A 33 6.29 3.33 9.16
CA LEU A 33 6.07 3.04 7.74
C LEU A 33 4.97 1.97 7.56
N VAL A 34 5.04 0.88 8.32
CA VAL A 34 4.02 -0.19 8.28
C VAL A 34 2.64 0.36 8.64
N GLY A 35 2.53 1.17 9.69
CA GLY A 35 1.25 1.77 10.08
C GLY A 35 0.65 2.68 8.99
N ARG A 36 1.49 3.46 8.29
CA ARG A 36 1.04 4.26 7.13
C ARG A 36 0.60 3.37 5.98
N TYR A 37 1.35 2.31 5.69
CA TYR A 37 1.02 1.33 4.65
C TYR A 37 -0.34 0.67 4.90
N GLU A 38 -0.59 0.19 6.12
CA GLU A 38 -1.87 -0.42 6.50
C GLU A 38 -3.05 0.55 6.38
N SER A 39 -2.85 1.82 6.73
CA SER A 39 -3.88 2.84 6.56
C SER A 39 -4.19 3.10 5.09
N LEU A 40 -3.16 3.18 4.24
CA LEU A 40 -3.31 3.34 2.80
C LEU A 40 -4.04 2.14 2.18
N LEU A 41 -3.72 0.90 2.57
CA LEU A 41 -4.42 -0.30 2.10
C LEU A 41 -5.92 -0.25 2.40
N LYS A 42 -6.31 0.26 3.58
CA LYS A 42 -7.73 0.44 3.95
C LYS A 42 -8.39 1.49 3.06
N GLN A 43 -7.69 2.59 2.76
CA GLN A 43 -8.19 3.62 1.86
C GLN A 43 -8.37 3.09 0.43
N ILE A 44 -7.39 2.38 -0.11
CA ILE A 44 -7.47 1.72 -1.42
C ILE A 44 -8.65 0.76 -1.45
N SER A 45 -8.76 -0.14 -0.45
CA SER A 45 -9.83 -1.13 -0.41
C SER A 45 -11.22 -0.49 -0.37
N LYS A 46 -11.39 0.56 0.44
CA LYS A 46 -12.64 1.33 0.50
C LYS A 46 -12.93 1.98 -0.84
N TYR A 47 -11.96 2.70 -1.40
CA TYR A 47 -12.11 3.40 -2.67
C TYR A 47 -12.50 2.45 -3.82
N MET A 48 -11.80 1.33 -3.97
CA MET A 48 -12.11 0.34 -5.00
C MET A 48 -13.47 -0.32 -4.79
N LYS A 49 -13.89 -0.54 -3.54
CA LYS A 49 -15.21 -1.10 -3.23
C LYS A 49 -16.34 -0.13 -3.58
N ASP A 50 -16.20 1.12 -3.16
CA ASP A 50 -17.20 2.18 -3.37
C ASP A 50 -17.41 2.45 -4.87
N HIS A 51 -16.37 2.22 -5.68
CA HIS A 51 -16.37 2.42 -7.13
C HIS A 51 -16.29 1.12 -7.94
N SER A 52 -16.71 0.00 -7.35
CA SER A 52 -16.60 -1.33 -7.97
C SER A 52 -17.40 -1.50 -9.27
N PHE A 53 -18.39 -0.63 -9.51
CA PHE A 53 -19.19 -0.64 -10.75
C PHE A 53 -18.33 -0.44 -12.03
N ILE A 54 -17.18 0.22 -11.92
CA ILE A 54 -16.18 0.41 -13.01
C ILE A 54 -15.61 -0.94 -13.50
N LEU A 55 -15.75 -2.00 -12.69
CA LEU A 55 -15.28 -3.34 -13.05
C LEU A 55 -16.29 -4.13 -13.89
N ASN A 56 -17.53 -3.64 -14.04
CA ASN A 56 -18.57 -4.31 -14.83
C ASN A 56 -18.48 -3.91 -16.30
N ASP A 57 -18.43 -4.87 -17.22
CA ASP A 57 -18.32 -4.58 -18.66
C ASP A 57 -19.68 -4.27 -19.35
N GLU A 58 -20.79 -4.36 -18.62
CA GLU A 58 -22.15 -4.16 -19.15
C GLU A 58 -22.79 -2.85 -18.62
N TYR A 59 -22.51 -1.73 -19.29
CA TYR A 59 -23.15 -0.43 -18.99
C TYR A 59 -24.51 -0.33 -19.68
N LYS A 60 -25.54 -0.97 -19.11
CA LYS A 60 -26.86 -1.11 -19.73
C LYS A 60 -27.80 0.11 -19.57
N ASN A 61 -27.57 0.97 -18.58
CA ASN A 61 -28.36 2.19 -18.32
C ASN A 61 -27.46 3.43 -18.20
N SER A 62 -27.45 4.29 -19.23
CA SER A 62 -26.57 5.47 -19.28
C SER A 62 -26.77 6.41 -18.09
N ASP A 63 -28.00 6.67 -17.66
CA ASP A 63 -28.31 7.66 -16.60
C ASP A 63 -27.83 7.24 -15.20
N GLU A 64 -27.96 5.95 -14.87
CA GLU A 64 -27.53 5.43 -13.57
C GLU A 64 -26.00 5.37 -13.48
N VAL A 65 -25.36 4.95 -14.57
CA VAL A 65 -23.90 4.92 -14.66
C VAL A 65 -23.33 6.34 -14.72
N TRP A 66 -24.02 7.31 -15.35
CA TRP A 66 -23.62 8.73 -15.35
C TRP A 66 -23.63 9.34 -13.94
N LYS A 67 -24.67 9.05 -13.14
CA LYS A 67 -24.72 9.45 -11.72
C LYS A 67 -23.58 8.82 -10.91
N GLN A 68 -23.28 7.55 -11.16
CA GLN A 68 -22.17 6.85 -10.50
C GLN A 68 -20.81 7.42 -10.92
N LEU A 69 -20.59 7.74 -12.21
CA LEU A 69 -19.37 8.39 -12.68
C LEU A 69 -19.16 9.77 -12.03
N ASN A 70 -20.21 10.59 -11.95
CA ASN A 70 -20.11 11.89 -11.28
C ASN A 70 -19.84 11.80 -9.77
N SER A 71 -20.06 10.62 -9.17
CA SER A 71 -19.70 10.35 -7.77
C SER A 71 -18.25 9.91 -7.59
N ILE A 72 -17.52 9.66 -8.68
CA ILE A 72 -16.11 9.27 -8.63
C ILE A 72 -15.27 10.47 -8.22
N ASP A 73 -14.52 10.28 -7.14
CA ASP A 73 -13.49 11.21 -6.70
C ASP A 73 -12.15 10.87 -7.36
N SER A 74 -11.97 11.35 -8.59
CA SER A 74 -10.71 11.17 -9.35
C SER A 74 -9.52 11.84 -8.66
N PHE A 75 -9.75 12.89 -7.85
CA PHE A 75 -8.72 13.49 -7.01
C PHE A 75 -8.27 12.54 -5.89
N MET A 76 -9.21 11.81 -5.28
CA MET A 76 -8.88 10.78 -4.29
C MET A 76 -8.04 9.64 -4.89
N LEU A 77 -8.31 9.20 -6.12
CA LEU A 77 -7.47 8.18 -6.78
C LEU A 77 -6.02 8.66 -6.97
N GLN A 78 -5.83 9.91 -7.41
CA GLN A 78 -4.49 10.49 -7.54
C GLN A 78 -3.80 10.63 -6.18
N THR A 79 -4.54 11.03 -5.14
CA THR A 79 -4.03 11.11 -3.77
C THR A 79 -3.54 9.75 -3.28
N ILE A 80 -4.35 8.71 -3.44
CA ILE A 80 -4.01 7.33 -3.09
C ILE A 80 -2.72 6.88 -3.79
N ARG A 81 -2.59 7.15 -5.09
CA ARG A 81 -1.40 6.78 -5.87
C ARG A 81 -0.17 7.56 -5.43
N GLY A 82 -0.30 8.86 -5.18
CA GLY A 82 0.79 9.69 -4.66
C GLY A 82 1.27 9.23 -3.28
N ASP A 83 0.35 8.83 -2.40
CA ASP A 83 0.71 8.29 -1.09
C ASP A 83 1.38 6.91 -1.19
N LEU A 84 0.96 6.07 -2.14
CA LEU A 84 1.63 4.80 -2.43
C LEU A 84 3.07 5.02 -2.90
N ASP A 85 3.29 5.97 -3.81
CA ASP A 85 4.62 6.31 -4.32
C ASP A 85 5.55 6.80 -3.19
N ARG A 86 5.07 7.72 -2.35
CA ARG A 86 5.82 8.20 -1.17
C ARG A 86 6.17 7.07 -0.20
N ILE A 87 5.22 6.20 0.11
CA ILE A 87 5.45 5.05 0.99
C ILE A 87 6.45 4.07 0.37
N THR A 88 6.42 3.91 -0.95
CA THR A 88 7.36 3.08 -1.70
C THR A 88 8.78 3.63 -1.61
N GLN A 89 8.96 4.94 -1.80
CA GLN A 89 10.25 5.63 -1.63
C GLN A 89 10.76 5.55 -0.19
N ASP A 90 9.89 5.78 0.79
CA ASP A 90 10.24 5.64 2.21
C ASP A 90 10.67 4.20 2.56
N CYS A 91 10.06 3.20 1.91
CA CYS A 91 10.43 1.79 2.05
C CYS A 91 11.83 1.52 1.49
N GLU A 92 12.13 2.03 0.30
CA GLU A 92 13.46 1.93 -0.33
C GLU A 92 14.53 2.61 0.52
N TYR A 93 14.29 3.85 0.95
CA TYR A 93 15.18 4.57 1.85
C TYR A 93 15.44 3.81 3.14
N LEU A 94 14.39 3.25 3.74
CA LEU A 94 14.54 2.50 4.98
C LEU A 94 15.32 1.19 4.75
N MET A 95 15.17 0.53 3.59
CA MET A 95 16.00 -0.62 3.24
C MET A 95 17.48 -0.24 3.17
N GLU A 96 17.83 0.85 2.48
CA GLU A 96 19.22 1.34 2.40
C GLU A 96 19.79 1.64 3.79
N LYS A 97 19.01 2.33 4.64
CA LYS A 97 19.38 2.60 6.04
C LYS A 97 19.57 1.31 6.83
N GLY A 98 18.73 0.31 6.58
CA GLY A 98 18.78 -1.03 7.19
C GLY A 98 20.11 -1.73 6.96
N GLU A 99 20.65 -1.65 5.74
CA GLU A 99 21.93 -2.26 5.34
C GLU A 99 23.14 -1.57 5.96
N GLN A 100 23.02 -0.30 6.34
CA GLN A 100 24.09 0.49 6.94
C GLN A 100 24.14 0.41 8.46
N ASN A 101 23.15 -0.23 9.11
CA ASN A 101 23.09 -0.26 10.56
C ASN A 101 24.26 -1.04 11.17
N PRO A 102 24.98 -0.47 12.16
CA PRO A 102 26.02 -1.18 12.87
C PRO A 102 25.42 -2.28 13.76
N ILE A 103 26.12 -3.42 13.85
CA ILE A 103 25.66 -4.62 14.56
C ILE A 103 26.72 -5.07 15.55
N ASP A 104 26.36 -5.10 16.83
CA ASP A 104 27.23 -5.61 17.90
C ASP A 104 26.95 -7.06 18.25
N PHE A 105 25.70 -7.50 18.04
CA PHE A 105 25.24 -8.79 18.53
C PHE A 105 24.40 -9.55 17.50
N PRO A 106 24.46 -10.89 17.46
CA PRO A 106 23.71 -11.70 16.50
C PRO A 106 22.18 -11.48 16.51
N TYR A 107 21.58 -11.19 17.67
CA TYR A 107 20.13 -10.95 17.72
C TYR A 107 19.70 -9.62 17.08
N GLN A 108 20.61 -8.64 17.02
CA GLN A 108 20.39 -7.38 16.32
C GLN A 108 20.34 -7.63 14.82
N GLN A 109 21.26 -8.46 14.30
CA GLN A 109 21.23 -8.95 12.92
C GLN A 109 19.92 -9.68 12.63
N GLU A 110 19.48 -10.61 13.49
CA GLU A 110 18.21 -11.33 13.27
C GLU A 110 17.01 -10.39 13.16
N LEU A 111 16.94 -9.36 14.02
CA LEU A 111 15.89 -8.35 14.00
C LEU A 111 15.93 -7.52 12.70
N LEU A 112 17.09 -7.02 12.32
CA LEU A 112 17.28 -6.25 11.08
C LEU A 112 16.92 -7.10 9.87
N THR A 113 17.40 -8.35 9.79
CA THR A 113 17.07 -9.27 8.69
C THR A 113 15.56 -9.51 8.57
N LEU A 114 14.86 -9.68 9.70
CA LEU A 114 13.40 -9.82 9.72
C LEU A 114 12.72 -8.60 9.11
N HIS A 115 13.03 -7.40 9.63
CA HIS A 115 12.42 -6.16 9.15
C HIS A 115 12.78 -5.86 7.69
N MET A 116 14.02 -6.11 7.29
CA MET A 116 14.47 -5.99 5.89
C MET A 116 13.72 -6.92 4.96
N THR A 117 13.45 -8.16 5.38
CA THR A 117 12.64 -9.10 4.59
C THR A 117 11.22 -8.55 4.41
N GLN A 118 10.62 -8.04 5.48
CA GLN A 118 9.27 -7.47 5.44
C GLN A 118 9.20 -6.22 4.56
N LEU A 119 10.22 -5.35 4.59
CA LEU A 119 10.30 -4.19 3.71
C LEU A 119 10.38 -4.59 2.23
N LYS A 120 11.18 -5.61 1.90
CA LYS A 120 11.25 -6.16 0.53
C LYS A 120 9.90 -6.69 0.05
N GLU A 121 9.15 -7.35 0.93
CA GLU A 121 7.80 -7.81 0.61
C GLU A 121 6.83 -6.64 0.38
N LEU A 122 6.82 -5.64 1.28
CA LEU A 122 6.00 -4.43 1.12
C LEU A 122 6.32 -3.70 -0.19
N ARG A 123 7.60 -3.58 -0.53
CA ARG A 123 8.03 -2.96 -1.78
C ARG A 123 7.46 -3.68 -3.01
N ARG A 124 7.53 -5.01 -3.03
CA ARG A 124 6.94 -5.84 -4.09
C ARG A 124 5.41 -5.70 -4.14
N TYR A 125 4.75 -5.66 -2.98
CA TYR A 125 3.31 -5.46 -2.93
C TYR A 125 2.89 -4.08 -3.44
N SER A 126 3.73 -3.06 -3.24
CA SER A 126 3.48 -1.71 -3.75
C SER A 126 3.37 -1.71 -5.28
N ASP A 127 4.25 -2.45 -5.99
CA ASP A 127 4.18 -2.59 -7.45
C ASP A 127 2.87 -3.26 -7.90
N GLN A 128 2.43 -4.30 -7.18
CA GLN A 128 1.19 -5.00 -7.51
C GLN A 128 -0.02 -4.09 -7.34
N ILE A 129 -0.03 -3.29 -6.28
CA ILE A 129 -1.09 -2.32 -6.00
C ILE A 129 -1.08 -1.22 -7.06
N ASP A 130 0.08 -0.64 -7.39
CA ASP A 130 0.17 0.41 -8.41
C ASP A 130 -0.33 -0.08 -9.76
N ASN A 131 0.04 -1.30 -10.18
CA ASN A 131 -0.49 -1.89 -11.40
C ASN A 131 -2.02 -2.07 -11.35
N THR A 132 -2.54 -2.51 -10.20
CA THR A 132 -4.00 -2.65 -10.00
C THR A 132 -4.70 -1.30 -10.10
N LEU A 133 -4.14 -0.25 -9.50
CA LEU A 133 -4.70 1.11 -9.55
C LEU A 133 -4.62 1.71 -10.96
N LYS A 134 -3.54 1.47 -11.70
CA LYS A 134 -3.40 1.86 -13.11
C LYS A 134 -4.45 1.19 -13.99
N ASP A 135 -4.70 -0.10 -13.80
CA ASP A 135 -5.72 -0.81 -14.58
C ASP A 135 -7.13 -0.36 -14.21
N PHE A 136 -7.37 -0.04 -12.94
CA PHE A 136 -8.61 0.59 -12.50
C PHE A 136 -8.82 1.97 -13.16
N GLU A 137 -7.79 2.83 -13.18
CA GLU A 137 -7.82 4.14 -13.84
C GLU A 137 -8.10 4.02 -15.34
N LYS A 138 -7.46 3.06 -16.04
CA LYS A 138 -7.75 2.81 -17.45
C LYS A 138 -9.19 2.41 -17.70
N ARG A 139 -9.77 1.59 -16.83
CA ARG A 139 -11.18 1.19 -16.93
C ARG A 139 -12.08 2.39 -16.73
N LEU A 140 -11.81 3.20 -15.71
CA LEU A 140 -12.52 4.45 -15.46
C LEU A 140 -12.58 5.34 -16.71
N LEU A 141 -11.44 5.61 -17.33
CA LEU A 141 -11.38 6.41 -18.56
C LEU A 141 -12.23 5.83 -19.70
N ARG A 142 -12.28 4.50 -19.85
CA ARG A 142 -13.15 3.85 -20.85
C ARG A 142 -14.63 4.03 -20.54
N VAL A 143 -15.02 3.96 -19.27
CA VAL A 143 -16.42 4.18 -18.87
C VAL A 143 -16.83 5.62 -19.19
N GLU A 144 -15.98 6.59 -18.85
CA GLU A 144 -16.18 8.01 -19.15
C GLU A 144 -16.31 8.24 -20.67
N GLU A 145 -15.48 7.59 -21.49
CA GLU A 145 -15.53 7.67 -22.94
C GLU A 145 -16.83 7.10 -23.53
N VAL A 146 -17.21 5.87 -23.13
CA VAL A 146 -18.45 5.22 -23.60
C VAL A 146 -19.67 6.07 -23.28
N ILE A 147 -19.72 6.60 -22.06
CA ILE A 147 -20.82 7.45 -21.63
C ILE A 147 -20.86 8.77 -22.38
N SER A 148 -19.71 9.42 -22.56
CA SER A 148 -19.64 10.66 -23.35
C SER A 148 -20.17 10.42 -24.75
N ASN A 149 -19.74 9.35 -25.41
CA ASN A 149 -20.20 8.99 -26.76
C ASN A 149 -21.71 8.71 -26.82
N GLN A 150 -22.28 8.03 -25.81
CA GLN A 150 -23.74 7.80 -25.74
C GLN A 150 -24.53 9.10 -25.54
N MET A 151 -24.01 10.05 -24.76
CA MET A 151 -24.66 11.34 -24.51
C MET A 151 -24.60 12.28 -25.72
N PHE A 152 -23.57 12.18 -26.57
CA PHE A 152 -23.45 12.96 -27.80
C PHE A 152 -24.17 12.33 -29.01
N ALA A 153 -24.48 11.03 -28.95
CA ALA A 153 -25.19 10.31 -30.01
C ALA A 153 -26.73 10.38 -29.88
N ASN A 154 -27.24 10.76 -28.70
CA ASN A 154 -28.65 11.05 -28.42
C ASN A 154 -28.93 12.56 -28.49
#